data_AF-E0UL06-F1
#
_entry.id   AF-E0UL06-F1
#
_cell.length_a   1.000
_cell.length_b   1.000
_cell.length_c   1.000
_cell.angle_alpha   90.00
_cell.angle_beta   90.00
_cell.angle_gamma   90.00
#
_symmetry.space_group_name_H-M   'P 1'
#
loop_
_entity.id
_entity.type
_entity.pdbx_description
1 polymer ?
#
loop_
_entity_poly.entity_id
_entity_poly.type
_entity_poly.pdbx_seq_one_letter_code
_entity_poly.pdbx_strand_id
1 'polypeptide(L)'
;MNNLLLKTIAVFTTVTSTSITMLALIRPASAAIFTPFSFNTHVTATPASDPNSGLLNDPTRDVRLDSVEFQGTTVTNFELVNKATILQNDTYTLADGTVAGVLHVGRGPNTANDPLITEGPSKINPTATDIVETLGNLNLNSILVTRENADRASIEVSFANPVNTFFFWERGGTAGGPIAGDSDLLVEALSDDYSTVLASYKILRSNYTKANYNISTQVFPVLNNGPFNIGSIGIRLGGITTKTLRLTSANNNGLRLDIPRDNGPDFKVLAANVPVPEPMTLLGVATASIFGTYFKLKRTNH
;
A
#
# COMPACT_ATOMS: atom_id res chain seq x y z
N MET A 1 18.05 35.65 -92.12
CA MET A 1 16.98 36.36 -91.37
C MET A 1 16.44 35.40 -90.34
N ASN A 2 16.77 35.69 -89.09
CA ASN A 2 16.44 34.90 -87.90
C ASN A 2 14.96 35.04 -87.57
N ASN A 3 14.29 33.94 -87.24
CA ASN A 3 13.12 33.95 -86.36
C ASN A 3 12.91 32.58 -85.68
N LEU A 4 12.87 32.68 -84.34
CA LEU A 4 12.29 31.85 -83.27
C LEU A 4 11.78 30.43 -83.58
N LEU A 5 12.15 29.46 -82.72
CA LEU A 5 11.27 29.04 -81.61
C LEU A 5 12.03 28.17 -80.59
N LEU A 6 12.13 28.66 -79.34
CA LEU A 6 12.57 27.88 -78.17
C LEU A 6 11.49 26.84 -77.80
N LYS A 7 11.89 25.58 -77.58
CA LYS A 7 11.06 24.58 -76.90
C LYS A 7 11.41 24.58 -75.41
N THR A 8 10.49 25.06 -74.59
CA THR A 8 10.54 24.90 -73.12
C THR A 8 9.93 23.56 -72.76
N ILE A 9 10.74 22.63 -72.21
CA ILE A 9 10.25 21.40 -71.60
C ILE A 9 10.00 21.71 -70.12
N ALA A 10 8.73 21.73 -69.71
CA ALA A 10 8.35 21.78 -68.31
C ALA A 10 8.45 20.36 -67.72
N VAL A 11 9.41 20.15 -66.82
CA VAL A 11 9.50 18.92 -66.01
C VAL A 11 8.62 19.13 -64.78
N PHE A 12 7.48 18.43 -64.74
CA PHE A 12 6.66 18.33 -63.53
C PHE A 12 7.36 17.38 -62.54
N THR A 13 8.01 17.93 -61.52
CA THR A 13 8.44 17.17 -60.34
C THR A 13 7.25 17.01 -59.40
N THR A 14 6.64 15.83 -59.39
CA THR A 14 5.67 15.41 -58.38
C THR A 14 6.38 15.14 -57.06
N VAL A 15 6.22 16.04 -56.10
CA VAL A 15 6.61 15.81 -54.70
C VAL A 15 5.53 14.92 -54.07
N THR A 16 5.82 13.62 -53.92
CA THR A 16 4.99 12.70 -53.14
C THR A 16 5.20 12.97 -51.65
N SER A 17 4.32 13.77 -51.07
CA SER A 17 4.18 13.91 -49.62
C SER A 17 3.67 12.60 -49.03
N THR A 18 4.56 11.76 -48.51
CA THR A 18 4.17 10.62 -47.67
C THR A 18 3.77 11.12 -46.29
N SER A 19 2.47 11.35 -46.10
CA SER A 19 1.89 11.60 -44.78
C SER A 19 2.02 10.32 -43.96
N ILE A 20 2.98 10.28 -43.03
CA ILE A 20 3.05 9.23 -42.00
C ILE A 20 1.85 9.46 -41.09
N THR A 21 0.78 8.68 -41.31
CA THR A 21 -0.37 8.65 -40.42
C THR A 21 0.11 7.97 -39.13
N MET A 22 0.42 8.76 -38.09
CA MET A 22 0.57 8.22 -36.76
C MET A 22 -0.77 7.62 -36.36
N LEU A 23 -0.88 6.29 -36.45
CA LEU A 23 -2.00 5.55 -35.90
C LEU A 23 -1.88 5.66 -34.38
N ALA A 24 -2.50 6.69 -33.80
CA ALA A 24 -2.67 6.77 -32.35
C ALA A 24 -3.51 5.57 -31.94
N LEU A 25 -2.86 4.55 -31.39
CA LEU A 25 -3.51 3.44 -30.70
C LEU A 25 -4.22 4.03 -29.47
N ILE A 26 -5.48 4.44 -29.65
CA ILE A 26 -6.37 4.73 -28.54
C ILE A 26 -6.59 3.41 -27.83
N ARG A 27 -5.80 3.14 -26.79
CA ARG A 27 -6.07 2.02 -25.89
C ARG A 27 -7.36 2.37 -25.13
N PRO A 28 -8.32 1.45 -25.02
CA PRO A 28 -9.43 1.66 -24.09
C PRO A 28 -8.85 1.88 -22.70
N ALA A 29 -9.38 2.86 -21.97
CA ALA A 29 -9.02 3.08 -20.58
C ALA A 29 -9.33 1.79 -19.81
N SER A 30 -8.29 1.02 -19.47
CA SER A 30 -8.44 -0.10 -18.55
C SER A 30 -8.81 0.49 -17.20
N ALA A 31 -9.81 -0.09 -16.53
CA ALA A 31 -10.04 0.18 -15.12
C ALA A 31 -8.73 -0.05 -14.37
N ALA A 32 -8.44 0.81 -13.39
CA ALA A 32 -7.26 0.63 -12.56
C ALA A 32 -7.43 -0.64 -11.72
N ILE A 33 -6.33 -1.36 -11.54
CA ILE A 33 -6.31 -2.62 -10.81
C ILE A 33 -5.24 -2.52 -9.73
N PHE A 34 -5.55 -3.05 -8.55
CA PHE A 34 -4.57 -3.32 -7.52
C PHE A 34 -3.81 -4.60 -7.81
N THR A 35 -2.48 -4.51 -7.82
CA THR A 35 -1.58 -5.66 -7.91
C THR A 35 -0.91 -5.88 -6.56
N PRO A 36 -1.16 -7.01 -5.86
CA PRO A 36 -0.50 -7.31 -4.61
C PRO A 36 0.97 -7.73 -4.83
N PHE A 37 1.82 -7.48 -3.83
CA PHE A 37 3.21 -7.91 -3.82
C PHE A 37 3.72 -8.09 -2.38
N SER A 38 4.74 -8.93 -2.21
CA SER A 38 5.47 -9.06 -0.94
C SER A 38 6.63 -8.08 -0.88
N PHE A 39 6.98 -7.64 0.32
CA PHE A 39 8.11 -6.76 0.58
C PHE A 39 8.80 -7.12 1.89
N ASN A 40 10.08 -6.79 2.01
CA ASN A 40 10.84 -6.89 3.24
C ASN A 40 10.65 -5.62 4.07
N THR A 41 10.44 -5.77 5.36
CA THR A 41 10.31 -4.66 6.31
C THR A 41 11.63 -4.50 7.08
N HIS A 42 12.22 -3.32 7.03
CA HIS A 42 13.43 -2.97 7.77
C HIS A 42 13.06 -2.02 8.90
N VAL A 43 13.45 -2.37 10.13
CA VAL A 43 12.99 -1.68 11.34
C VAL A 43 14.11 -1.49 12.36
N THR A 44 13.91 -0.50 13.23
CA THR A 44 14.71 -0.26 14.43
C THR A 44 13.82 -0.43 15.65
N ALA A 45 14.31 -1.08 16.71
CA ALA A 45 13.63 -1.18 18.01
C ALA A 45 14.52 -0.67 19.15
N THR A 46 13.92 -0.17 20.23
CA THR A 46 14.63 0.53 21.32
C THR A 46 15.19 -0.40 22.38
N PRO A 47 16.28 -0.07 23.11
CA PRO A 47 17.23 1.00 22.81
C PRO A 47 18.19 0.57 21.71
N ALA A 48 18.47 1.50 20.80
CA ALA A 48 19.45 1.34 19.72
C ALA A 48 20.87 0.98 20.20
N SER A 49 21.12 1.01 21.52
CA SER A 49 22.42 0.78 22.17
C SER A 49 22.66 -0.67 22.63
N ASP A 50 21.76 -1.61 22.37
CA ASP A 50 21.97 -3.03 22.69
C ASP A 50 22.21 -3.87 21.42
N PRO A 51 23.45 -3.95 20.93
CA PRO A 51 23.79 -4.67 19.70
C PRO A 51 23.75 -6.21 19.85
N ASN A 52 23.47 -6.75 21.06
CA ASN A 52 23.55 -8.17 21.36
C ASN A 52 22.22 -8.81 21.78
N SER A 53 21.14 -8.06 21.98
CA SER A 53 19.80 -8.66 22.13
C SER A 53 19.11 -8.76 20.78
N GLY A 54 18.40 -9.85 20.53
CA GLY A 54 17.52 -9.98 19.37
C GLY A 54 16.35 -9.01 19.49
N LEU A 55 16.59 -7.72 19.21
CA LEU A 55 15.70 -6.57 19.43
C LEU A 55 14.29 -6.73 18.84
N LEU A 56 14.10 -7.61 17.85
CA LEU A 56 12.80 -7.96 17.26
C LEU A 56 11.97 -9.00 18.07
N ASN A 57 12.54 -9.53 19.16
CA ASN A 57 11.94 -10.56 19.99
C ASN A 57 11.44 -10.06 21.35
N ASP A 58 11.73 -8.81 21.75
CA ASP A 58 11.02 -8.19 22.87
C ASP A 58 9.84 -7.38 22.29
N PRO A 59 8.62 -7.97 22.32
CA PRO A 59 7.45 -7.39 21.68
C PRO A 59 6.94 -6.13 22.39
N THR A 60 7.48 -5.81 23.57
CA THR A 60 6.99 -4.72 24.40
C THR A 60 7.61 -3.37 24.06
N ARG A 61 8.66 -3.37 23.24
CA ARG A 61 9.39 -2.19 22.77
C ARG A 61 8.73 -1.54 21.55
N ASP A 62 9.07 -0.29 21.34
CA ASP A 62 8.66 0.43 20.13
C ASP A 62 9.47 -0.02 18.93
N VAL A 63 8.77 -0.16 17.79
CA VAL A 63 9.33 -0.56 16.51
C VAL A 63 9.10 0.57 15.51
N ARG A 64 10.18 1.24 15.11
CA ARG A 64 10.16 2.24 14.04
C ARG A 64 10.40 1.59 12.69
N LEU A 65 9.55 1.90 11.71
CA LEU A 65 9.81 1.58 10.32
C LEU A 65 10.93 2.46 9.76
N ASP A 66 11.99 1.83 9.23
CA ASP A 66 13.07 2.54 8.56
C ASP A 66 12.90 2.53 7.04
N SER A 67 12.57 1.36 6.48
CA SER A 67 12.33 1.22 5.05
C SER A 67 11.56 -0.05 4.69
N VAL A 68 11.08 -0.10 3.45
CA VAL A 68 10.59 -1.33 2.83
C VAL A 68 11.34 -1.61 1.55
N GLU A 69 11.52 -2.88 1.23
CA GLU A 69 12.21 -3.30 0.01
C GLU A 69 11.37 -4.30 -0.78
N PHE A 70 11.17 -4.01 -2.07
CA PHE A 70 10.52 -4.93 -2.99
C PHE A 70 11.07 -4.76 -4.40
N GLN A 71 11.29 -5.87 -5.11
CA GLN A 71 11.77 -5.87 -6.50
C GLN A 71 13.03 -5.01 -6.70
N GLY A 72 13.94 -5.00 -5.72
CA GLY A 72 15.18 -4.20 -5.74
C GLY A 72 15.00 -2.69 -5.53
N THR A 73 13.78 -2.24 -5.21
CA THR A 73 13.50 -0.85 -4.82
C THR A 73 13.41 -0.75 -3.31
N THR A 74 14.22 0.13 -2.71
CA THR A 74 14.10 0.51 -1.30
C THR A 74 13.30 1.81 -1.19
N VAL A 75 12.24 1.79 -0.39
CA VAL A 75 11.41 2.96 -0.09
C VAL A 75 11.68 3.38 1.35
N THR A 76 12.19 4.59 1.52
CA THR A 76 12.43 5.24 2.83
C THR A 76 11.52 6.47 3.03
N ASN A 77 10.96 7.00 1.95
CA ASN A 77 10.13 8.20 1.96
C ASN A 77 8.66 7.77 1.84
N PHE A 78 7.98 7.74 2.98
CA PHE A 78 6.58 7.36 3.08
C PHE A 78 5.66 8.58 3.12
N GLU A 79 4.52 8.45 2.46
CA GLU A 79 3.35 9.28 2.69
C GLU A 79 2.56 8.68 3.86
N LEU A 80 2.33 9.51 4.87
CA LEU A 80 1.63 9.14 6.09
C LEU A 80 0.17 9.58 6.00
N VAL A 81 -0.71 8.86 6.70
CA VAL A 81 -2.11 9.27 6.83
C VAL A 81 -2.15 10.64 7.50
N ASN A 82 -2.79 11.62 6.83
CA ASN A 82 -2.91 12.98 7.34
C ASN A 82 -4.37 13.41 7.58
N LYS A 83 -5.33 12.59 7.14
CA LYS A 83 -6.77 12.80 7.33
C LYS A 83 -7.46 11.46 7.46
N ALA A 84 -8.48 11.40 8.29
CA ALA A 84 -9.37 10.26 8.39
C ALA A 84 -10.83 10.70 8.49
N THR A 85 -11.74 9.83 8.06
CA THR A 85 -13.19 9.94 8.27
C THR A 85 -13.70 8.58 8.71
N ILE A 86 -14.53 8.53 9.74
CA ILE A 86 -15.22 7.30 10.15
C ILE A 86 -16.57 7.28 9.43
N LEU A 87 -16.78 6.30 8.57
CA LEU A 87 -18.04 6.13 7.85
C LEU A 87 -19.00 5.22 8.62
N GLN A 88 -18.46 4.18 9.24
CA GLN A 88 -19.23 3.20 10.01
C GLN A 88 -18.37 2.66 11.16
N ASN A 89 -19.00 2.55 12.33
CA ASN A 89 -18.42 1.96 13.53
C ASN A 89 -19.54 1.25 14.29
N ASP A 90 -19.84 0.02 13.91
CA ASP A 90 -20.87 -0.77 14.59
C ASP A 90 -20.50 -0.98 16.06
N THR A 91 -21.51 -1.18 16.91
CA THR A 91 -21.32 -1.21 18.36
C THR A 91 -21.63 -2.56 18.97
N TYR A 92 -20.86 -2.94 19.98
CA TYR A 92 -21.08 -4.09 20.86
C TYR A 92 -21.13 -3.65 22.33
N THR A 93 -21.65 -4.52 23.19
CA THR A 93 -21.73 -4.27 24.64
C THR A 93 -20.68 -5.10 25.37
N LEU A 94 -19.88 -4.44 26.21
CA LEU A 94 -18.89 -5.07 27.09
C LEU A 94 -19.58 -5.80 28.26
N ALA A 95 -18.85 -6.67 28.95
CA ALA A 95 -19.38 -7.46 30.06
C ALA A 95 -19.91 -6.61 31.23
N ASP A 96 -19.41 -5.38 31.38
CA ASP A 96 -19.84 -4.41 32.39
C ASP A 96 -21.05 -3.57 31.94
N GLY A 97 -21.60 -3.81 30.74
CA GLY A 97 -22.72 -3.08 30.17
C GLY A 97 -22.33 -1.84 29.35
N THR A 98 -21.04 -1.50 29.26
CA THR A 98 -20.57 -0.36 28.45
C THR A 98 -20.75 -0.65 26.95
N VAL A 99 -21.30 0.31 26.20
CA VAL A 99 -21.39 0.20 24.73
C VAL A 99 -20.11 0.76 24.10
N ALA A 100 -19.44 -0.06 23.29
CA ALA A 100 -18.24 0.30 22.55
C ALA A 100 -18.44 0.04 21.05
N GLY A 101 -17.85 0.86 20.20
CA GLY A 101 -17.71 0.60 18.77
C GLY A 101 -16.61 -0.42 18.50
N VAL A 102 -16.69 -1.11 17.37
CA VAL A 102 -15.69 -2.09 16.95
C VAL A 102 -14.35 -1.47 16.58
N LEU A 103 -14.31 -0.18 16.23
CA LEU A 103 -13.08 0.56 15.98
C LEU A 103 -12.40 0.99 17.27
N HIS A 104 -11.11 0.75 17.32
CA HIS A 104 -10.19 1.08 18.39
C HIS A 104 -8.86 1.56 17.81
N VAL A 105 -8.07 2.28 18.61
CA VAL A 105 -6.67 2.58 18.30
C VAL A 105 -5.79 2.02 19.41
N GLY A 106 -4.73 1.34 18.99
CA GLY A 106 -3.79 0.64 19.86
C GLY A 106 -2.38 1.16 19.72
N ARG A 107 -1.60 0.89 20.76
CA ARG A 107 -0.23 1.39 20.92
C ARG A 107 0.62 0.36 21.67
N GLY A 108 1.93 0.48 21.69
CA GLY A 108 2.86 -0.38 22.44
C GLY A 108 2.65 -0.31 23.97
N PRO A 109 2.94 -1.37 24.74
CA PRO A 109 2.76 -1.36 26.19
C PRO A 109 3.73 -0.42 26.92
N ASN A 110 4.98 -0.31 26.46
CA ASN A 110 6.02 0.46 27.14
C ASN A 110 6.36 1.80 26.47
N THR A 111 5.61 2.22 25.45
CA THR A 111 5.88 3.44 24.66
C THR A 111 6.04 4.70 25.49
N ALA A 112 5.24 4.86 26.57
CA ALA A 112 5.35 6.04 27.45
C ALA A 112 6.74 6.16 28.10
N ASN A 113 7.50 5.06 28.16
CA ASN A 113 8.85 4.97 28.69
C ASN A 113 9.90 4.79 27.57
N ASP A 114 9.48 4.84 26.30
CA ASP A 114 10.28 4.55 25.11
C ASP A 114 10.08 5.65 24.04
N PRO A 115 10.92 6.69 24.00
CA PRO A 115 10.72 7.85 23.13
C PRO A 115 11.31 7.68 21.72
N LEU A 116 11.46 6.45 21.20
CA LEU A 116 12.10 6.22 19.89
C LEU A 116 11.44 7.02 18.76
N ILE A 117 10.11 7.04 18.74
CA ILE A 117 9.30 7.86 17.83
C ILE A 117 7.92 8.09 18.45
N THR A 118 7.31 9.24 18.17
CA THR A 118 5.94 9.54 18.61
C THR A 118 4.96 8.47 18.16
N GLU A 119 4.08 8.07 19.08
CA GLU A 119 3.05 7.06 18.90
C GLU A 119 1.64 7.67 18.99
N GLY A 120 0.66 7.01 18.37
CA GLY A 120 -0.76 7.34 18.55
C GLY A 120 -1.32 6.98 19.93
N PRO A 121 -2.56 7.38 20.22
CA PRO A 121 -3.23 7.06 21.47
C PRO A 121 -3.62 5.57 21.58
N SER A 122 -3.95 5.15 22.81
CA SER A 122 -4.60 3.87 23.11
C SER A 122 -6.02 4.15 23.60
N LYS A 123 -7.03 3.83 22.78
CA LYS A 123 -8.39 4.32 23.01
C LYS A 123 -9.46 3.50 22.28
N ILE A 124 -10.53 3.17 23.00
CA ILE A 124 -11.79 2.70 22.41
C ILE A 124 -12.59 3.88 21.85
N ASN A 125 -13.39 3.66 20.81
CA ASN A 125 -14.17 4.72 20.14
C ASN A 125 -13.28 5.91 19.71
N PRO A 126 -12.27 5.67 18.86
CA PRO A 126 -11.40 6.73 18.39
C PRO A 126 -12.20 7.76 17.59
N THR A 127 -11.77 9.00 17.65
CA THR A 127 -12.15 10.07 16.72
C THR A 127 -11.31 9.97 15.44
N ALA A 128 -11.68 10.72 14.40
CA ALA A 128 -10.86 10.85 13.20
C ALA A 128 -9.43 11.34 13.51
N THR A 129 -9.28 12.27 14.47
CA THR A 129 -7.97 12.75 14.91
C THR A 129 -7.14 11.64 15.54
N ASP A 130 -7.75 10.84 16.42
CA ASP A 130 -7.06 9.70 17.05
C ASP A 130 -6.55 8.70 15.99
N ILE A 131 -7.33 8.46 14.91
CA ILE A 131 -6.92 7.61 13.78
C ILE A 131 -5.74 8.22 13.02
N VAL A 132 -5.77 9.53 12.75
CA VAL A 132 -4.65 10.23 12.09
C VAL A 132 -3.39 10.16 12.95
N GLU A 133 -3.47 10.38 14.26
CA GLU A 133 -2.32 10.26 15.16
C GLU A 133 -1.76 8.84 15.19
N THR A 134 -2.62 7.83 15.09
CA THR A 134 -2.25 6.40 15.08
C THR A 134 -1.62 5.97 13.75
N LEU A 135 -2.20 6.34 12.61
CA LEU A 135 -1.73 5.90 11.29
C LEU A 135 -0.70 6.86 10.67
N GLY A 136 -0.66 8.11 11.13
CA GLY A 136 0.16 9.20 10.60
C GLY A 136 1.59 9.28 11.14
N ASN A 137 2.17 8.13 11.53
CA ASN A 137 3.51 8.04 12.10
C ASN A 137 4.23 6.75 11.64
N LEU A 138 5.56 6.66 11.84
CA LEU A 138 6.36 5.47 11.49
C LEU A 138 6.51 4.45 12.64
N ASN A 139 5.78 4.62 13.74
CA ASN A 139 5.70 3.63 14.81
C ASN A 139 4.77 2.49 14.37
N LEU A 140 5.30 1.28 14.27
CA LEU A 140 4.57 0.08 13.85
C LEU A 140 3.76 -0.55 15.00
N ASN A 141 3.94 -0.09 16.25
CA ASN A 141 3.10 -0.45 17.38
C ASN A 141 1.78 0.36 17.39
N SER A 142 1.75 1.53 16.74
CA SER A 142 0.51 2.29 16.50
C SER A 142 -0.34 1.61 15.45
N ILE A 143 -1.43 0.97 15.85
CA ILE A 143 -2.29 0.23 14.93
C ILE A 143 -3.76 0.60 15.11
N LEU A 144 -4.50 0.59 14.02
CA LEU A 144 -5.95 0.57 14.08
C LEU A 144 -6.39 -0.85 14.42
N VAL A 145 -7.22 -1.00 15.45
CA VAL A 145 -7.74 -2.28 15.91
C VAL A 145 -9.23 -2.32 15.58
N THR A 146 -9.69 -3.42 15.02
CA THR A 146 -11.13 -3.67 14.80
C THR A 146 -11.54 -4.91 15.59
N ARG A 147 -12.80 -5.04 16.02
CA ARG A 147 -13.27 -6.20 16.82
C ARG A 147 -14.55 -6.77 16.22
N GLU A 148 -14.40 -7.48 15.11
CA GLU A 148 -15.51 -7.75 14.20
C GLU A 148 -16.20 -9.10 14.43
N ASN A 149 -16.77 -9.23 15.62
CA ASN A 149 -17.58 -10.39 16.00
C ASN A 149 -19.00 -10.31 15.39
N ALA A 150 -19.09 -10.28 14.05
CA ALA A 150 -20.28 -10.06 13.19
C ALA A 150 -20.68 -8.60 12.93
N ASP A 151 -19.80 -7.67 13.30
CA ASP A 151 -19.98 -6.22 13.18
C ASP A 151 -19.04 -5.64 12.10
N ARG A 152 -19.29 -4.40 11.67
CA ARG A 152 -18.55 -3.74 10.57
C ARG A 152 -17.87 -2.44 11.01
N ALA A 153 -16.64 -2.25 10.55
CA ALA A 153 -15.93 -0.98 10.59
C ALA A 153 -15.63 -0.48 9.17
N SER A 154 -15.88 0.81 8.90
CA SER A 154 -15.49 1.44 7.64
C SER A 154 -14.94 2.84 7.88
N ILE A 155 -13.73 3.08 7.39
CA ILE A 155 -13.06 4.37 7.47
C ILE A 155 -12.53 4.78 6.10
N GLU A 156 -12.35 6.07 5.91
CA GLU A 156 -11.54 6.63 4.84
C GLU A 156 -10.28 7.24 5.45
N VAL A 157 -9.14 6.98 4.84
CA VAL A 157 -7.86 7.61 5.18
C VAL A 157 -7.28 8.27 3.95
N SER A 158 -6.71 9.47 4.12
CA SER A 158 -6.06 10.21 3.05
C SER A 158 -4.61 10.53 3.36
N PHE A 159 -3.85 10.69 2.28
CA PHE A 159 -2.46 11.10 2.24
C PHE A 159 -2.37 12.54 1.69
N ALA A 160 -1.26 13.23 1.99
CA ALA A 160 -1.06 14.60 1.51
C ALA A 160 -0.94 14.65 -0.03
N ASN A 161 -0.16 13.73 -0.58
CA ASN A 161 0.13 13.65 -2.01
C ASN A 161 -0.53 12.41 -2.66
N PRO A 162 -0.83 12.46 -3.98
CA PRO A 162 -1.27 11.27 -4.70
C PRO A 162 -0.18 10.19 -4.70
N VAL A 163 -0.59 8.96 -4.41
CA VAL A 163 0.28 7.78 -4.27
C VAL A 163 -0.25 6.64 -5.11
N ASN A 164 0.61 5.68 -5.45
CA ASN A 164 0.25 4.49 -6.23
C ASN A 164 0.59 3.18 -5.52
N THR A 165 1.27 3.22 -4.38
CA THR A 165 1.74 2.03 -3.68
C THR A 165 1.39 2.15 -2.21
N PHE A 166 0.79 1.11 -1.66
CA PHE A 166 0.33 1.05 -0.28
C PHE A 166 0.92 -0.18 0.39
N PHE A 167 1.41 0.01 1.61
CA PHE A 167 2.02 -1.02 2.43
C PHE A 167 1.15 -1.22 3.66
N PHE A 168 0.71 -2.45 3.86
CA PHE A 168 -0.08 -2.85 5.01
C PHE A 168 0.75 -3.76 5.90
N TRP A 169 0.60 -3.53 7.20
CA TRP A 169 1.02 -4.46 8.23
C TRP A 169 -0.20 -4.84 9.04
N GLU A 170 -0.32 -6.10 9.40
CA GLU A 170 -1.37 -6.59 10.28
C GLU A 170 -0.71 -7.41 11.40
N ARG A 171 -1.20 -7.20 12.62
CA ARG A 171 -0.92 -8.08 13.74
C ARG A 171 -1.71 -9.37 13.58
N GLY A 172 -1.03 -10.52 13.58
CA GLY A 172 -1.69 -11.82 13.40
C GLY A 172 -0.96 -12.98 14.07
N GLY A 173 -1.73 -13.88 14.67
CA GLY A 173 -1.26 -15.15 15.22
C GLY A 173 -0.33 -15.05 16.42
N THR A 174 -0.10 -16.18 17.09
CA THR A 174 0.89 -16.28 18.17
C THR A 174 2.32 -16.23 17.64
N ALA A 175 3.21 -15.53 18.35
CA ALA A 175 4.63 -15.43 18.01
C ALA A 175 5.27 -16.79 17.70
N GLY A 176 6.02 -16.86 16.60
CA GLY A 176 6.68 -18.08 16.11
C GLY A 176 5.75 -19.06 15.38
N GLY A 177 4.43 -18.88 15.48
CA GLY A 177 3.43 -19.66 14.73
C GLY A 177 3.43 -19.35 13.23
N PRO A 178 2.76 -20.15 12.38
CA PRO A 178 2.81 -19.98 10.92
C PRO A 178 1.93 -18.84 10.39
N ILE A 179 1.01 -18.31 11.22
CA ILE A 179 0.03 -17.29 10.84
C ILE A 179 0.67 -15.90 10.84
N ALA A 180 0.44 -15.14 9.77
CA ALA A 180 0.97 -13.78 9.59
C ALA A 180 -0.10 -12.69 9.70
N GLY A 181 -1.37 -12.98 9.39
CA GLY A 181 -2.51 -12.07 9.55
C GLY A 181 -3.72 -12.87 10.02
N ASP A 182 -4.62 -12.24 10.77
CA ASP A 182 -5.74 -12.93 11.42
C ASP A 182 -7.07 -12.70 10.69
N SER A 183 -7.15 -11.72 9.81
CA SER A 183 -8.43 -11.25 9.27
C SER A 183 -8.36 -10.75 7.82
N ASP A 184 -9.52 -10.37 7.29
CA ASP A 184 -9.67 -9.81 5.96
C ASP A 184 -9.92 -8.29 6.00
N LEU A 185 -9.41 -7.56 5.00
CA LEU A 185 -9.62 -6.11 4.84
C LEU A 185 -9.96 -5.78 3.38
N LEU A 186 -11.12 -5.15 3.16
CA LEU A 186 -11.45 -4.55 1.86
C LEU A 186 -10.80 -3.17 1.75
N VAL A 187 -9.99 -2.99 0.71
CA VAL A 187 -9.31 -1.75 0.38
C VAL A 187 -9.85 -1.22 -0.95
N GLU A 188 -10.34 0.01 -0.95
CA GLU A 188 -10.82 0.70 -2.15
C GLU A 188 -10.04 1.99 -2.35
N ALA A 189 -9.43 2.18 -3.52
CA ALA A 189 -8.90 3.47 -3.93
C ALA A 189 -10.06 4.36 -4.38
N LEU A 190 -10.15 5.58 -3.85
CA LEU A 190 -11.20 6.53 -4.23
C LEU A 190 -10.67 7.62 -5.15
N SER A 191 -11.51 8.20 -5.98
CA SER A 191 -11.21 9.46 -6.67
C SER A 191 -11.24 10.64 -5.68
N ASP A 192 -10.83 11.81 -6.15
CA ASP A 192 -10.87 13.05 -5.37
C ASP A 192 -12.30 13.49 -4.99
N ASP A 193 -13.34 12.90 -5.60
CA ASP A 193 -14.75 13.14 -5.25
C ASP A 193 -15.24 12.29 -4.05
N TYR A 194 -14.40 11.39 -3.52
CA TYR A 194 -14.68 10.48 -2.40
C TYR A 194 -15.85 9.49 -2.61
N SER A 195 -16.44 9.43 -3.80
CA SER A 195 -17.58 8.59 -4.13
C SER A 195 -17.26 7.54 -5.20
N THR A 196 -16.36 7.85 -6.13
CA THR A 196 -15.98 6.93 -7.20
C THR A 196 -14.88 5.97 -6.73
N VAL A 197 -15.16 4.67 -6.74
CA VAL A 197 -14.15 3.63 -6.51
C VAL A 197 -13.34 3.43 -7.79
N LEU A 198 -12.05 3.74 -7.73
CA LEU A 198 -11.10 3.61 -8.84
C LEU A 198 -10.59 2.17 -8.99
N ALA A 199 -10.39 1.49 -7.86
CA ALA A 199 -9.97 0.09 -7.79
C ALA A 199 -10.35 -0.47 -6.41
N SER A 200 -10.60 -1.78 -6.33
CA SER A 200 -10.81 -2.49 -5.07
C SER A 200 -9.96 -3.74 -4.98
N TYR A 201 -9.51 -4.06 -3.77
CA TYR A 201 -8.77 -5.26 -3.45
C TYR A 201 -9.13 -5.73 -2.06
N LYS A 202 -9.48 -7.00 -1.93
CA LYS A 202 -9.71 -7.61 -0.63
C LYS A 202 -8.44 -8.34 -0.21
N ILE A 203 -7.75 -7.81 0.79
CA ILE A 203 -6.66 -8.49 1.45
C ILE A 203 -7.27 -9.61 2.28
N LEU A 204 -6.93 -10.85 1.96
CA LEU A 204 -7.28 -12.02 2.76
C LEU A 204 -6.16 -12.30 3.76
N ARG A 205 -6.50 -12.89 4.91
CA ARG A 205 -5.53 -13.34 5.92
C ARG A 205 -4.36 -14.16 5.33
N SER A 206 -4.64 -14.95 4.30
CA SER A 206 -3.66 -15.81 3.60
C SER A 206 -2.73 -15.05 2.66
N ASN A 207 -2.98 -13.76 2.39
CA ASN A 207 -2.14 -12.95 1.52
C ASN A 207 -0.96 -12.32 2.26
N TYR A 208 -1.02 -12.23 3.59
CA TYR A 208 0.06 -11.67 4.38
C TYR A 208 1.28 -12.59 4.41
N THR A 209 2.46 -11.97 4.28
CA THR A 209 3.76 -12.62 4.49
C THR A 209 4.36 -12.16 5.79
N LYS A 210 5.10 -13.02 6.51
CA LYS A 210 5.73 -12.62 7.78
C LYS A 210 6.73 -11.50 7.57
N ALA A 211 6.63 -10.46 8.39
CA ALA A 211 7.58 -9.36 8.44
C ALA A 211 8.79 -9.63 9.36
N ASN A 212 8.83 -10.80 10.01
CA ASN A 212 9.93 -11.30 10.86
C ASN A 212 10.23 -10.46 12.12
N TYR A 213 9.21 -9.83 12.69
CA TYR A 213 9.24 -9.24 14.03
C TYR A 213 7.90 -9.45 14.73
N ASN A 214 7.89 -9.23 16.04
CA ASN A 214 6.69 -9.34 16.87
C ASN A 214 6.42 -8.02 17.60
N ILE A 215 5.15 -7.72 17.85
CA ILE A 215 4.74 -6.60 18.70
C ILE A 215 3.70 -7.04 19.72
N SER A 216 3.62 -6.29 20.80
CA SER A 216 2.51 -6.25 21.75
C SER A 216 1.77 -4.94 21.56
N THR A 217 0.45 -4.99 21.74
CA THR A 217 -0.41 -3.82 21.60
C THR A 217 -1.38 -3.77 22.78
N GLN A 218 -1.60 -2.56 23.29
CA GLN A 218 -2.61 -2.25 24.28
C GLN A 218 -3.66 -1.29 23.72
N VAL A 219 -4.92 -1.60 24.01
CA VAL A 219 -6.10 -0.75 23.86
C VAL A 219 -6.81 -0.77 25.21
N PHE A 220 -6.62 0.23 26.06
CA PHE A 220 -7.31 0.22 27.35
C PHE A 220 -8.81 0.51 27.21
N PRO A 221 -9.71 -0.25 27.88
CA PRO A 221 -9.48 -1.44 28.72
C PRO A 221 -9.67 -2.79 27.99
N VAL A 222 -9.83 -2.81 26.66
CA VAL A 222 -10.31 -3.96 25.87
C VAL A 222 -9.22 -4.93 25.38
N LEU A 223 -7.96 -4.50 25.38
CA LEU A 223 -6.81 -5.25 24.87
C LEU A 223 -5.55 -4.87 25.65
N ASN A 224 -4.82 -5.86 26.12
CA ASN A 224 -3.45 -5.75 26.61
C ASN A 224 -2.75 -7.10 26.37
N ASN A 225 -2.33 -7.36 25.12
CA ASN A 225 -1.92 -8.70 24.71
C ASN A 225 -0.68 -8.66 23.80
N GLY A 226 0.00 -9.81 23.73
CA GLY A 226 1.15 -10.10 22.85
C GLY A 226 2.06 -11.16 23.48
N PRO A 227 3.14 -11.59 22.79
CA PRO A 227 3.56 -11.18 21.44
C PRO A 227 2.71 -11.77 20.31
N PHE A 228 2.51 -10.98 19.25
CA PHE A 228 1.93 -11.45 17.99
C PHE A 228 2.92 -11.32 16.85
N ASN A 229 2.83 -12.20 15.84
CA ASN A 229 3.59 -11.98 14.61
C ASN A 229 3.02 -10.76 13.88
N ILE A 230 3.86 -10.16 13.05
CA ILE A 230 3.40 -9.20 12.05
C ILE A 230 3.44 -9.79 10.66
N GLY A 231 2.32 -9.66 9.97
CA GLY A 231 2.18 -9.88 8.53
C GLY A 231 2.31 -8.58 7.78
N SER A 232 2.84 -8.64 6.57
CA SER A 232 2.96 -7.52 5.65
C SER A 232 2.52 -7.90 4.24
N ILE A 233 1.91 -6.95 3.56
CA ILE A 233 1.51 -7.05 2.15
C ILE A 233 1.48 -5.66 1.51
N GLY A 234 2.05 -5.56 0.31
CA GLY A 234 1.96 -4.37 -0.51
C GLY A 234 0.86 -4.52 -1.56
N ILE A 235 0.16 -3.44 -1.88
CA ILE A 235 -0.73 -3.37 -3.05
C ILE A 235 -0.39 -2.14 -3.87
N ARG A 236 -0.38 -2.29 -5.19
CA ARG A 236 -0.01 -1.22 -6.14
C ARG A 236 -1.12 -0.93 -7.10
N LEU A 237 -1.47 0.33 -7.25
CA LEU A 237 -2.45 0.82 -8.20
C LEU A 237 -1.80 1.03 -9.57
N GLY A 238 -2.28 0.30 -10.58
CA GLY A 238 -1.72 0.34 -11.93
C GLY A 238 -2.14 1.58 -12.72
N GLY A 239 -1.17 2.36 -13.19
CA GLY A 239 -1.38 3.42 -14.20
C GLY A 239 -2.04 4.70 -13.70
N ILE A 240 -2.41 4.77 -12.42
CA ILE A 240 -3.02 5.96 -11.79
C ILE A 240 -2.51 6.13 -10.35
N THR A 241 -2.82 7.27 -9.74
CA THR A 241 -2.60 7.55 -8.31
C THR A 241 -3.93 7.89 -7.63
N THR A 242 -3.96 7.78 -6.31
CA THR A 242 -5.04 8.31 -5.47
C THR A 242 -4.47 8.92 -4.20
N LYS A 243 -5.23 9.81 -3.56
CA LYS A 243 -4.93 10.31 -2.21
C LYS A 243 -5.67 9.57 -1.12
N THR A 244 -6.70 8.80 -1.44
CA THR A 244 -7.65 8.30 -0.43
C THR A 244 -7.92 6.82 -0.61
N LEU A 245 -7.86 6.10 0.50
CA LEU A 245 -8.34 4.73 0.60
C LEU A 245 -9.60 4.68 1.48
N ARG A 246 -10.60 3.92 1.06
CA ARG A 246 -11.61 3.39 1.97
C ARG A 246 -11.17 2.01 2.44
N LEU A 247 -11.14 1.84 3.76
CA LEU A 247 -10.75 0.62 4.45
C LEU A 247 -11.98 0.11 5.18
N THR A 248 -12.52 -1.01 4.70
CA THR A 248 -13.66 -1.65 5.32
C THR A 248 -13.23 -2.99 5.84
N SER A 249 -13.38 -3.21 7.13
CA SER A 249 -13.41 -4.54 7.64
C SER A 249 -14.85 -4.92 7.98
N ALA A 250 -15.16 -6.17 7.67
CA ALA A 250 -16.41 -6.80 8.01
C ALA A 250 -16.12 -8.30 8.14
N ASN A 251 -16.81 -8.97 9.06
CA ASN A 251 -16.81 -10.42 9.09
C ASN A 251 -17.39 -10.96 7.76
N ASN A 252 -16.53 -11.54 6.93
CA ASN A 252 -16.90 -12.10 5.63
C ASN A 252 -17.36 -13.56 5.71
N ASN A 253 -17.30 -14.17 6.89
CA ASN A 253 -17.74 -15.53 7.17
C ASN A 253 -18.99 -15.47 8.03
N GLY A 254 -20.14 -15.23 7.38
CA GLY A 254 -21.44 -15.13 8.06
C GLY A 254 -21.60 -16.21 9.13
N LEU A 255 -21.80 -15.78 10.38
CA LEU A 255 -22.13 -16.56 11.58
C LEU A 255 -21.86 -18.09 11.48
N ARG A 256 -20.64 -18.50 11.17
CA ARG A 256 -20.28 -19.91 11.27
C ARG A 256 -20.03 -20.19 12.74
N LEU A 257 -20.95 -20.92 13.39
CA LEU A 257 -20.93 -21.22 14.82
C LEU A 257 -19.60 -21.85 15.30
N ASP A 258 -18.81 -22.43 14.38
CA ASP A 258 -17.64 -23.27 14.71
C ASP A 258 -16.30 -22.70 14.18
N ILE A 259 -16.30 -21.51 13.58
CA ILE A 259 -15.06 -20.80 13.24
C ILE A 259 -14.81 -19.77 14.34
N PRO A 260 -13.61 -19.72 14.96
CA PRO A 260 -13.25 -18.64 15.86
C PRO A 260 -13.60 -17.31 15.18
N ARG A 261 -14.44 -16.52 15.85
CA ARG A 261 -14.96 -15.27 15.29
C ARG A 261 -13.78 -14.40 14.85
N ASP A 262 -13.95 -13.71 13.71
CA ASP A 262 -12.91 -12.85 13.16
C ASP A 262 -12.59 -11.76 14.19
N ASN A 263 -11.34 -11.70 14.65
CA ASN A 263 -10.96 -10.69 15.62
C ASN A 263 -10.82 -9.30 14.99
N GLY A 264 -11.06 -9.16 13.68
CA GLY A 264 -10.86 -7.94 12.90
C GLY A 264 -9.39 -7.68 12.58
N PRO A 265 -9.07 -6.92 11.51
CA PRO A 265 -7.72 -6.51 11.20
C PRO A 265 -7.22 -5.49 12.21
N ASP A 266 -6.04 -5.78 12.70
CA ASP A 266 -5.25 -4.94 13.57
C ASP A 266 -4.07 -4.40 12.77
N PHE A 267 -4.28 -3.28 12.09
CA PHE A 267 -3.44 -2.90 10.96
C PHE A 267 -2.81 -1.51 11.04
N LYS A 268 -1.72 -1.37 10.29
CA LYS A 268 -1.07 -0.10 9.91
C LYS A 268 -1.10 0.00 8.38
N VAL A 269 -1.29 1.22 7.86
CA VAL A 269 -1.11 1.52 6.44
C VAL A 269 -0.21 2.72 6.24
N LEU A 270 0.75 2.58 5.32
CA LEU A 270 1.56 3.67 4.79
C LEU A 270 1.49 3.64 3.28
N ALA A 271 1.84 4.74 2.63
CA ALA A 271 1.90 4.81 1.18
C ALA A 271 3.22 5.36 0.67
N ALA A 272 3.46 5.17 -0.62
CA ALA A 272 4.51 5.86 -1.35
C ALA A 272 4.10 6.03 -2.81
N ASN A 273 4.69 7.02 -3.46
CA ASN A 273 4.67 7.10 -4.91
C ASN A 273 5.92 6.42 -5.47
N VAL A 274 5.77 5.17 -5.93
CA VAL A 274 6.89 4.39 -6.46
C VAL A 274 6.85 4.43 -7.99
N PRO A 275 7.91 4.90 -8.66
CA PRO A 275 7.97 4.89 -10.11
C PRO A 275 7.78 3.47 -10.66
N VAL A 276 6.85 3.30 -11.59
CA VAL A 276 6.69 2.05 -12.32
C VAL A 276 7.52 2.17 -13.60
N PRO A 277 8.51 1.29 -13.85
CA PRO A 277 9.21 1.29 -15.12
C PRO A 277 8.20 1.12 -16.25
N GLU A 278 8.16 2.05 -17.19
CA GLU A 278 7.24 1.92 -18.32
C GLU A 278 7.60 0.66 -19.12
N PRO A 279 6.62 -0.18 -19.50
CA PRO A 279 6.87 -1.37 -20.33
C PRO A 279 7.62 -1.05 -21.63
N MET A 280 7.49 0.19 -22.12
CA MET A 280 8.14 0.68 -23.34
C MET A 280 9.64 0.94 -23.17
N THR A 281 10.14 1.22 -21.97
CA THR A 281 11.59 1.44 -21.76
C THR A 281 12.36 0.14 -21.98
N LEU A 282 11.80 -1.00 -21.56
CA LEU A 282 12.36 -2.34 -21.80
C LEU A 282 12.31 -2.76 -23.27
N LEU A 283 11.20 -2.48 -23.97
CA LEU A 283 11.06 -2.70 -25.41
C LEU A 283 11.96 -1.78 -26.25
N GLY A 284 12.16 -0.53 -25.82
CA GLY A 284 13.06 0.43 -26.45
C GLY A 284 14.52 -0.01 -26.39
N VAL A 285 14.96 -0.56 -25.26
CA VAL A 285 16.32 -1.14 -25.13
C VAL A 285 16.46 -2.41 -25.96
N ALA A 286 15.45 -3.29 -25.97
CA ALA A 286 15.46 -4.51 -26.78
C ALA A 286 15.48 -4.21 -28.30
N THR A 287 14.72 -3.22 -28.76
CA THR A 287 14.72 -2.81 -30.17
C THR A 287 16.02 -2.08 -30.55
N ALA A 288 16.53 -1.17 -29.72
CA ALA A 288 17.80 -0.49 -29.99
C ALA A 288 18.99 -1.45 -30.04
N SER A 289 19.00 -2.51 -29.23
CA SER A 289 20.04 -3.55 -29.25
C SER A 289 19.94 -4.49 -30.47
N ILE A 290 18.73 -4.81 -30.93
CA ILE A 290 18.52 -5.57 -32.17
C ILE A 290 18.94 -4.75 -33.40
N PHE A 291 18.60 -3.46 -33.46
CA PHE A 291 19.03 -2.60 -34.57
C PHE A 291 20.53 -2.28 -34.52
N GLY A 292 21.09 -2.02 -33.35
CA GLY A 292 22.51 -1.74 -33.16
C GLY A 292 23.42 -2.91 -33.58
N THR A 293 23.00 -4.15 -33.35
CA THR A 293 23.72 -5.34 -33.82
C THR A 293 23.59 -5.54 -35.34
N TYR A 294 22.43 -5.26 -35.92
CA TYR A 294 22.20 -5.39 -37.36
C TYR A 294 23.00 -4.38 -38.20
N PHE A 295 23.14 -3.14 -37.74
CA PHE A 295 23.95 -2.12 -38.44
C PHE A 295 25.47 -2.34 -38.30
N LYS A 296 25.92 -3.00 -37.23
CA LYS A 296 27.35 -3.32 -37.03
C LYS A 296 27.80 -4.45 -37.96
N LEU A 297 26.95 -5.46 -38.19
CA LEU A 297 27.23 -6.58 -39.09
C LEU A 297 27.32 -6.18 -40.57
N LYS A 298 26.57 -5.16 -41.01
CA LYS A 298 26.63 -4.66 -42.39
C LYS A 298 27.91 -3.88 -42.71
N ARG A 299 28.63 -3.39 -41.70
CA ARG A 299 29.86 -2.58 -41.89
C ARG A 299 31.14 -3.42 -42.00
N THR A 300 31.07 -4.71 -41.68
CA THR A 300 32.21 -5.65 -41.73
C THR A 300 32.28 -6.50 -43.00
N ASN A 301 31.38 -6.29 -43.97
CA ASN A 301 31.37 -7.00 -45.26
C ASN A 301 31.69 -6.06 -46.45
N HIS A 302 32.76 -5.27 -46.33
CA HIS A 302 33.41 -4.59 -47.45
C HIS A 302 34.88 -4.96 -47.50
#